data_AF-A0A536EPJ8-F1
#
_entry.id   AF-A0A536EPJ8-F1
#
_cell.length_a   1.000
_cell.length_b   1.000
_cell.length_c   1.000
_cell.angle_alpha   90.00
_cell.angle_beta   90.00
_cell.angle_gamma   90.00
#
_symmetry.space_group_name_H-M   'P 1'
#
loop_
_entity.id
_entity.type
_entity.pdbx_description
1 polymer ?
#
loop_
_entity_poly.entity_id
_entity_poly.type
_entity_poly.pdbx_seq_one_letter_code
_entity_poly.pdbx_strand_id
1 'polypeptide(L)' 'MLRDLGEEPTTAGVAKHYAGIAGTFVIDLVDTALQGAITTLGMQPIVCDTVMADAEDERRLATDIARIVEGWVADGAS' A
#
# COMPACT_ATOMS: atom_id res chain seq x y z
N MET A 1 9.02 16.56 6.32
CA MET A 1 8.59 15.63 5.25
C MET A 1 7.07 15.59 5.15
N LEU A 2 6.52 15.42 3.93
CA LEU A 2 5.13 15.70 3.46
C LEU A 2 4.59 17.09 3.82
N ARG A 3 4.56 17.44 5.11
CA ARG A 3 4.25 18.80 5.58
C ARG A 3 5.18 19.85 5.01
N ASP A 4 6.47 19.53 4.85
CA ASP A 4 7.46 20.42 4.26
C ASP A 4 7.26 20.60 2.74
N LEU A 5 6.49 19.72 2.10
CA LEU A 5 6.02 19.85 0.71
C LEU A 5 4.61 20.44 0.63
N GLY A 6 4.02 20.87 1.76
CA GLY A 6 2.67 21.46 1.83
C GLY A 6 1.53 20.43 1.76
N GLU A 7 1.83 19.14 1.85
CA GLU A 7 0.84 18.06 1.75
C GLU A 7 0.49 17.52 3.15
N GLU A 8 -0.78 17.12 3.33
CA GLU A 8 -1.17 16.48 4.57
C GLU A 8 -0.49 15.11 4.69
N PRO A 9 0.09 14.77 5.85
CA PRO A 9 0.78 13.50 6.08
C PRO A 9 -0.24 12.37 6.28
N THR A 10 -1.07 12.15 5.26
CA THR A 10 -2.08 11.12 5.22
C THR A 10 -1.68 10.08 4.19
N THR A 11 -2.17 8.86 4.37
CA THR A 11 -1.97 7.75 3.43
C THR A 11 -2.47 8.11 2.03
N ALA A 12 -3.57 8.87 1.92
CA ALA A 12 -4.07 9.41 0.66
C ALA A 12 -3.12 10.44 0.03
N GLY A 13 -2.48 11.30 0.83
CA GLY A 13 -1.47 12.25 0.38
C GLY A 13 -0.25 11.55 -0.22
N VAL A 14 0.24 10.49 0.44
CA VAL A 14 1.33 9.65 -0.12
C VAL A 14 0.89 8.99 -1.43
N ALA A 15 -0.29 8.38 -1.47
CA ALA A 15 -0.81 7.73 -2.66
C ALA A 15 -0.87 8.68 -3.86
N LYS A 16 -1.32 9.92 -3.65
CA LYS A 16 -1.37 10.97 -4.69
C LYS A 16 0.01 11.27 -5.30
N HIS A 17 1.09 11.23 -4.51
CA HIS A 17 2.45 11.43 -5.02
C HIS A 17 2.93 10.30 -5.94
N TYR A 18 2.44 9.08 -5.74
CA TYR A 18 2.80 7.90 -6.54
C TYR A 18 1.79 7.59 -7.64
N ALA A 19 0.71 8.36 -7.76
CA ALA A 19 -0.29 8.18 -8.79
C ALA A 19 0.33 8.27 -10.20
N GLY A 20 -0.02 7.33 -11.07
CA GLY A 20 0.55 7.21 -12.42
C GLY A 20 1.91 6.52 -12.49
N ILE A 21 2.52 6.18 -11.36
CA ILE A 21 3.76 5.38 -11.28
C ILE A 21 3.46 4.02 -10.67
N ALA A 22 2.79 4.01 -9.51
CA ALA A 22 2.40 2.78 -8.82
C ALA A 22 1.08 2.23 -9.38
N GLY A 23 1.02 0.91 -9.59
CA GLY A 23 -0.23 0.19 -9.88
C GLY A 23 -0.92 -0.36 -8.63
N THR A 24 -0.17 -0.57 -7.54
CA THR A 24 -0.64 -1.13 -6.27
C THR A 24 -0.12 -0.28 -5.13
N PHE A 25 -0.90 -0.14 -4.05
CA PHE A 25 -0.54 0.63 -2.87
C PHE A 25 -0.95 -0.12 -1.59
N VAL A 26 0.03 -0.48 -0.75
CA VAL A 26 -0.21 -1.18 0.52
C VAL A 26 -0.51 -0.18 1.62
N ILE A 27 -1.55 -0.42 2.40
CA ILE A 27 -1.98 0.44 3.52
C ILE A 27 -2.25 -0.39 4.78
N ASP A 28 -2.21 0.29 5.93
CA ASP A 28 -2.51 -0.34 7.20
C ASP A 28 -4.01 -0.61 7.38
N LEU A 29 -4.34 -1.54 8.28
CA LEU A 29 -5.71 -1.84 8.72
C LEU A 29 -6.47 -0.58 9.17
N VAL A 30 -5.81 0.35 9.87
CA VAL A 30 -6.48 1.57 10.35
C VAL A 30 -6.89 2.52 9.21
N ASP A 31 -6.26 2.38 8.04
CA ASP A 31 -6.51 3.21 6.86
C ASP A 31 -7.51 2.57 5.87
N THR A 32 -8.15 1.45 6.23
CA THR A 32 -9.11 0.71 5.39
C THR A 32 -10.16 1.62 4.74
N ALA A 33 -10.59 2.69 5.43
CA ALA A 33 -11.57 3.64 4.90
C ALA A 33 -11.07 4.46 3.69
N LEU A 34 -9.75 4.54 3.49
CA LEU A 34 -9.10 5.31 2.41
C LEU A 34 -8.95 4.53 1.09
N GLN A 35 -9.29 3.24 1.07
CA GLN A 35 -9.20 2.41 -0.13
C GLN A 35 -9.87 3.04 -1.35
N GLY A 36 -11.08 3.59 -1.18
CA GLY A 36 -11.81 4.24 -2.28
C GLY A 36 -11.08 5.45 -2.86
N ALA A 37 -10.41 6.24 -2.02
CA ALA A 37 -9.59 7.36 -2.48
C ALA A 37 -8.38 6.89 -3.30
N ILE A 38 -7.75 5.80 -2.86
CA ILE A 38 -6.60 5.19 -3.56
C ILE A 38 -7.03 4.57 -4.89
N THR A 39 -8.16 3.86 -4.93
CA THR A 39 -8.75 3.33 -6.17
C THR A 39 -9.08 4.44 -7.16
N THR A 40 -9.57 5.58 -6.70
CA THR A 40 -9.85 6.76 -7.55
C THR A 40 -8.59 7.32 -8.20
N LEU A 41 -7.42 7.13 -7.58
CA LEU A 41 -6.12 7.52 -8.13
C LEU A 41 -5.56 6.48 -9.13
N GLY A 42 -6.29 5.41 -9.44
CA GLY A 42 -5.89 4.39 -10.40
C GLY A 42 -4.97 3.30 -9.84
N MET A 43 -4.86 3.19 -8.52
CA MET A 43 -4.09 2.14 -7.84
C MET A 43 -5.00 1.09 -7.24
N GLN A 44 -4.52 -0.15 -7.15
CA GLN A 44 -5.14 -1.19 -6.35
C GLN A 44 -4.69 -1.07 -4.88
N PRO A 45 -5.59 -0.71 -3.95
CA PRO A 45 -5.23 -0.74 -2.53
C PRO A 45 -5.15 -2.17 -2.02
N ILE A 46 -4.18 -2.43 -1.15
CA ILE A 46 -4.06 -3.70 -0.42
C ILE A 46 -3.94 -3.38 1.05
N VAL A 47 -4.83 -3.95 1.86
CA VAL A 47 -4.82 -3.76 3.30
C VAL A 47 -4.00 -4.87 3.96
N CYS A 48 -2.98 -4.49 4.71
CA CYS A 48 -2.14 -5.38 5.50
C CYS A 48 -2.01 -4.83 6.92
N ASP A 49 -1.58 -5.68 7.86
CA ASP A 49 -1.01 -5.19 9.11
C ASP A 49 0.42 -4.72 8.83
N THR A 50 0.61 -3.40 8.77
CA THR A 50 1.89 -2.79 8.34
C THR A 50 2.79 -2.41 9.51
N VAL A 51 2.34 -2.62 10.75
CA VAL A 51 3.13 -2.33 11.94
C VAL A 51 4.26 -3.35 12.05
N MET A 52 5.50 -2.86 12.04
CA MET A 52 6.72 -3.65 12.20
C MET A 52 7.36 -3.37 13.57
N ALA A 53 6.69 -3.76 14.66
CA ALA A 53 7.17 -3.44 16.01
C ALA A 53 8.39 -4.29 16.41
N ASP A 54 8.50 -5.51 15.87
CA ASP A 54 9.67 -6.36 15.99
C ASP A 54 10.03 -7.09 14.69
N ALA A 55 11.08 -7.92 14.76
CA ALA A 55 11.58 -8.65 13.59
C ALA A 55 10.61 -9.73 13.09
N GLU A 56 9.69 -10.20 13.95
CA GLU A 56 8.66 -11.14 13.53
C GLU A 56 7.56 -10.44 12.76
N ASP A 57 7.16 -9.25 13.21
CA ASP A 57 6.24 -8.39 12.46
C ASP A 57 6.78 -8.01 11.07
N GLU A 58 8.06 -7.64 10.99
CA GLU A 58 8.72 -7.36 9.72
C GLU A 58 8.69 -8.57 8.78
N ARG A 59 9.04 -9.76 9.29
CA ARG A 59 9.00 -11.00 8.50
C ARG A 59 7.59 -11.35 8.05
N ARG A 60 6.59 -11.16 8.89
CA ARG A 60 5.17 -11.36 8.53
C ARG A 60 4.81 -10.47 7.34
N LEU A 61 5.01 -9.16 7.46
CA LEU A 61 4.64 -8.21 6.42
C LEU A 61 5.37 -8.50 5.10
N ALA A 62 6.67 -8.79 5.16
CA ALA A 62 7.45 -9.16 3.98
C ALA A 62 6.91 -10.43 3.30
N THR A 63 6.55 -11.45 4.10
CA THR A 63 5.99 -12.70 3.59
C THR A 63 4.62 -12.48 2.95
N ASP A 64 3.77 -11.66 3.56
CA ASP A 64 2.45 -11.37 3.02
C ASP A 64 2.54 -10.62 1.69
N ILE A 65 3.43 -9.63 1.59
CA ILE A 65 3.70 -8.91 0.34
C ILE A 65 4.25 -9.88 -0.73
N ALA A 66 5.18 -10.76 -0.39
CA ALA A 66 5.72 -11.74 -1.34
C ALA A 66 4.62 -12.63 -1.93
N ARG A 67 3.73 -13.16 -1.07
CA ARG A 67 2.59 -14.00 -1.51
C ARG A 67 1.64 -13.26 -2.45
N ILE A 68 1.37 -11.98 -2.16
CA ILE A 68 0.52 -11.14 -3.01
C ILE A 68 1.14 -11.01 -4.40
N VAL A 69 2.44 -10.70 -4.48
CA VAL A 69 3.14 -10.52 -5.75
C VAL A 69 3.25 -11.84 -6.52
N GLU A 70 3.49 -12.95 -5.83
CA GLU A 70 3.48 -14.29 -6.42
C GLU A 70 2.12 -14.61 -7.09
N GLY A 71 1.01 -14.20 -6.46
CA GLY A 71 -0.33 -14.32 -7.04
C GLY A 71 -0.49 -13.58 -8.37
N TRP A 72 0.13 -12.40 -8.52
CA TRP A 72 0.05 -11.63 -9.77
C TRP A 72 0.74 -12.33 -10.95
N VAL A 73 1.85 -13.02 -10.67
CA VAL A 73 2.57 -13.78 -11.70
C VAL A 73 1.73 -14.98 -12.18
N ALA A 74 1.00 -15.61 -11.26
CA ALA A 74 0.11 -16.72 -11.61
C ALA A 74 -1.10 -16.27 -12.44
N ASP A 75 -1.71 -15.13 -12.10
CA ASP A 75 -2.87 -14.58 -12.81
C ASP A 75 -2.52 -14.06 -14.21
N GLY A 76 -1.31 -13.51 -14.40
CA GLY A 76 -0.83 -13.00 -15.69
C GLY A 76 -0.32 -14.07 -16.67
N ALA A 77 -0.20 -15.32 -16.24
CA ALA A 77 0.22 -16.45 -17.07
C ALA A 77 -0.96 -17.20 -17.74
N SER A 78 -2.19 -16.70 -17.60
CA SER A 78 -3.43 -17.26 -18.15
C SER A 78 -3.97 -16.44 -19.33
#